data_AF-A0A933UYK9-F1
#
_entry.id   AF-A0A933UYK9-F1
#
_cell.length_a   1.000
_cell.length_b   1.000
_cell.length_c   1.000
_cell.angle_alpha   90.00
_cell.angle_beta   90.00
_cell.angle_gamma   90.00
#
_symmetry.space_group_name_H-M   'P 1'
#
loop_
_entity.id
_entity.type
_entity.pdbx_description
1 polymer ?
#
loop_
_entity_poly.entity_id
_entity_poly.type
_entity_poly.pdbx_seq_one_letter_code
_entity_poly.pdbx_strand_id
1 'polypeptide(L)'
;MDTDVQHSVTQRIEQIIAARLQNWPPQWEGFHWPGYTYEHTMRVRNLALTMAGTEGADPHVVGLAALLHDISKSVGKDHAHVGADEAARTLHAFKLPDDLVQRVHHVIYTHSGENTREHPVENRVLGDADLIDANFGLVAAWRFITIRAGRGGAVEETIAGMNEWLPKKDELMSLLRSDAGVAVARERSTAMHRFCTSLADAFALPEERNNGMKKMVAYIAAQYERASLSAQMPEIRRLAESGGGSDMLAACNRLEEEMAGTR
;
A
#
# COMPACT_ATOMS: atom_id res chain seq x y z
N MET A 1 26.96 15.04 -5.21
CA MET A 1 26.33 15.69 -4.03
C MET A 1 26.73 14.87 -2.81
N ASP A 2 27.02 15.49 -1.67
CA ASP A 2 27.42 14.78 -0.46
C ASP A 2 26.25 13.93 0.10
N THR A 3 26.52 12.71 0.57
CA THR A 3 25.53 11.78 1.12
C THR A 3 24.75 12.37 2.28
N ASP A 4 25.39 13.19 3.12
CA ASP A 4 24.73 13.86 4.24
C ASP A 4 23.73 14.93 3.77
N VAL A 5 24.06 15.63 2.68
CA VAL A 5 23.16 16.61 2.07
C VAL A 5 21.95 15.92 1.44
N GLN A 6 22.17 14.79 0.77
CA GLN A 6 21.09 13.99 0.18
C GLN A 6 20.15 13.41 1.24
N HIS A 7 20.71 12.96 2.36
CA HIS A 7 19.93 12.49 3.51
C HIS A 7 19.07 13.61 4.11
N SER A 8 19.66 14.80 4.29
CA SER A 8 18.95 15.99 4.77
C SER A 8 17.82 16.44 3.83
N VAL A 9 18.03 16.39 2.51
CA VAL A 9 16.98 16.72 1.53
C VAL A 9 15.83 15.72 1.61
N THR A 10 16.13 14.42 1.66
CA THR A 10 15.11 13.37 1.74
C THR A 10 14.24 13.54 2.98
N GLN A 11 14.84 13.77 4.16
CA GLN A 11 14.11 14.03 5.40
C GLN A 11 13.16 15.24 5.30
N ARG A 12 13.60 16.32 4.65
CA ARG A 12 12.76 17.51 4.44
C ARG A 12 11.60 17.25 3.49
N ILE A 13 11.81 16.42 2.47
CA ILE A 13 10.72 15.98 1.57
C ILE A 13 9.73 15.10 2.34
N GLU A 14 10.20 14.18 3.18
CA GLU A 14 9.34 13.35 4.03
C GLU A 14 8.47 14.21 4.95
N GLN A 15 9.01 15.30 5.51
CA GLN A 15 8.23 16.26 6.30
C GLN A 15 7.15 16.97 5.49
N ILE A 16 7.45 17.38 4.25
CA ILE A 16 6.46 17.97 3.33
C ILE A 16 5.34 16.97 3.05
N ILE A 17 5.69 15.72 2.76
CA ILE A 17 4.73 14.65 2.48
C ILE A 17 3.88 14.32 3.69
N ALA A 18 4.47 14.19 4.87
CA ALA A 18 3.72 14.01 6.11
C ALA A 18 2.72 15.16 6.32
N ALA A 19 3.19 16.42 6.24
CA ALA A 19 2.33 17.59 6.41
C ALA A 19 1.17 17.63 5.41
N ARG A 20 1.40 17.18 4.17
CA ARG A 20 0.40 17.21 3.10
C ARG A 20 -0.57 16.03 3.15
N LEU A 21 -0.10 14.83 3.44
CA LEU A 21 -0.88 13.59 3.28
C LEU A 21 -1.43 13.02 4.58
N GLN A 22 -0.88 13.37 5.75
CA GLN A 22 -1.29 12.76 7.04
C GLN A 22 -2.76 13.03 7.40
N ASN A 23 -3.35 14.10 6.87
CA ASN A 23 -4.77 14.42 7.05
C ASN A 23 -5.52 14.54 5.71
N TRP A 24 -4.89 14.13 4.60
CA TRP A 24 -5.52 14.15 3.29
C TRP A 24 -6.05 12.75 2.91
N PRO A 25 -7.18 12.66 2.20
CA PRO A 25 -8.18 13.74 2.06
C PRO A 25 -8.85 14.05 3.41
N PRO A 26 -9.42 15.25 3.62
CA PRO A 26 -10.06 15.61 4.91
C PRO A 26 -11.33 14.80 5.19
N GLN A 27 -11.88 14.18 4.15
CA GLN A 27 -13.05 13.30 4.17
C GLN A 27 -12.85 12.24 3.09
N TRP A 28 -13.68 11.20 3.08
CA TRP A 28 -13.56 10.12 2.09
C TRP A 28 -13.65 10.64 0.65
N GLU A 29 -12.69 10.25 -0.19
CA GLU A 29 -12.64 10.55 -1.62
C GLU A 29 -12.28 9.28 -2.40
N GLY A 30 -13.26 8.70 -3.09
CA GLY A 30 -13.09 7.47 -3.89
C GLY A 30 -12.70 6.25 -3.03
N PHE A 31 -11.41 5.93 -3.02
CA PHE A 31 -10.81 4.86 -2.20
C PHE A 31 -9.76 5.39 -1.20
N HIS A 32 -9.72 6.70 -0.98
CA HIS A 32 -8.87 7.37 0.00
C HIS A 32 -9.71 7.91 1.15
N TRP A 33 -9.11 7.94 2.34
CA TRP A 33 -9.70 8.49 3.57
C TRP A 33 -8.60 9.13 4.42
N PRO A 34 -8.94 9.95 5.44
CA PRO A 34 -7.96 10.72 6.20
C PRO A 34 -6.81 9.85 6.74
N GLY A 35 -5.59 10.14 6.30
CA GLY A 35 -4.36 9.50 6.76
C GLY A 35 -3.93 8.25 6.00
N TYR A 36 -4.83 7.62 5.23
CA TYR A 36 -4.49 6.43 4.45
C TYR A 36 -3.43 6.69 3.40
N THR A 37 -3.55 7.79 2.66
CA THR A 37 -2.64 8.10 1.55
C THR A 37 -1.20 8.23 2.03
N TYR A 38 -0.98 8.84 3.21
CA TYR A 38 0.36 8.91 3.80
C TYR A 38 0.92 7.53 4.14
N GLU A 39 0.17 6.69 4.85
CA GLU A 39 0.64 5.34 5.19
C GLU A 39 0.89 4.49 3.94
N HIS A 40 0.02 4.62 2.94
CA HIS A 40 0.20 3.98 1.63
C HIS A 40 1.49 4.44 0.95
N THR A 41 1.75 5.75 0.87
CA THR A 41 3.00 6.29 0.33
C THR A 41 4.23 5.68 1.02
N MET A 42 4.20 5.56 2.35
CA MET A 42 5.33 4.98 3.09
C MET A 42 5.50 3.48 2.85
N ARG A 43 4.40 2.70 2.79
CA ARG A 43 4.46 1.26 2.46
C ARG A 43 4.96 1.03 1.03
N VAL A 44 4.44 1.80 0.06
CA VAL A 44 4.90 1.76 -1.34
C VAL A 44 6.38 2.09 -1.43
N ARG A 45 6.84 3.14 -0.76
CA ARG A 45 8.27 3.50 -0.73
C ARG A 45 9.13 2.37 -0.18
N ASN A 46 8.75 1.77 0.94
CA ASN A 46 9.54 0.70 1.54
C ASN A 46 9.58 -0.53 0.63
N LEU A 47 8.43 -0.94 0.07
CA LEU A 47 8.36 -2.06 -0.86
C LEU A 47 9.14 -1.81 -2.15
N ALA A 48 9.02 -0.61 -2.72
CA ALA A 48 9.75 -0.21 -3.92
C ALA A 48 11.26 -0.25 -3.67
N LEU A 49 11.76 0.20 -2.51
CA LEU A 49 13.18 0.14 -2.16
C LEU A 49 13.68 -1.30 -1.99
N THR A 50 12.88 -2.18 -1.39
CA THR A 50 13.20 -3.62 -1.29
C THR A 50 13.34 -4.24 -2.68
N MET A 51 12.38 -4.00 -3.57
CA MET A 51 12.41 -4.51 -4.94
C MET A 51 13.54 -3.86 -5.76
N ALA A 52 13.82 -2.57 -5.57
CA ALA A 52 14.94 -1.87 -6.21
C ALA A 52 16.28 -2.56 -5.92
N GLY A 53 16.50 -3.02 -4.68
CA GLY A 53 17.71 -3.77 -4.32
C GLY A 53 17.83 -5.12 -5.05
N THR A 54 16.72 -5.78 -5.34
CA THR A 54 16.70 -7.05 -6.08
C THR A 54 16.85 -6.84 -7.59
N GLU A 55 16.20 -5.80 -8.13
CA GLU A 55 16.17 -5.49 -9.56
C GLU A 55 17.38 -4.67 -10.04
N GLY A 56 18.20 -4.15 -9.12
CA GLY A 56 19.34 -3.28 -9.43
C GLY A 56 18.93 -1.87 -9.86
N ALA A 57 17.76 -1.39 -9.39
CA ALA A 57 17.29 -0.03 -9.65
C ALA A 57 18.02 0.99 -8.79
N ASP A 58 18.13 2.24 -9.26
CA ASP A 58 18.71 3.33 -8.47
C ASP A 58 17.82 3.65 -7.26
N PRO A 59 18.26 3.36 -6.01
CA PRO A 59 17.43 3.53 -4.83
C PRO A 59 17.12 4.99 -4.53
N HIS A 60 17.93 5.93 -5.03
CA HIS A 60 17.68 7.36 -4.84
C HIS A 60 16.50 7.83 -5.70
N VAL A 61 16.47 7.42 -6.97
CA VAL A 61 15.35 7.72 -7.87
C VAL A 61 14.08 7.06 -7.37
N VAL A 62 14.14 5.77 -7.05
CA VAL A 62 12.96 5.01 -6.56
C VAL A 62 12.44 5.59 -5.25
N GLY A 63 13.33 5.90 -4.30
CA GLY A 63 12.95 6.47 -3.01
C GLY A 63 12.25 7.82 -3.12
N LEU A 64 12.78 8.74 -3.95
CA LEU A 64 12.15 10.04 -4.20
C LEU A 64 10.83 9.90 -4.96
N ALA A 65 10.80 9.06 -6.00
CA ALA A 65 9.61 8.86 -6.80
C ALA A 65 8.47 8.25 -5.98
N ALA A 66 8.75 7.20 -5.21
CA ALA A 66 7.75 6.56 -4.35
C ALA A 66 7.24 7.49 -3.25
N LEU A 67 8.10 8.35 -2.68
CA LEU A 67 7.69 9.33 -1.68
C LEU A 67 6.75 10.41 -2.25
N LEU A 68 6.90 10.73 -3.54
CA LEU A 68 6.21 11.84 -4.20
C LEU A 68 5.07 11.41 -5.13
N HIS A 69 4.92 10.12 -5.46
CA HIS A 69 3.99 9.68 -6.52
C HIS A 69 2.54 10.14 -6.31
N ASP A 70 2.14 10.21 -5.04
CA ASP A 70 0.78 10.56 -4.60
C ASP A 70 0.69 11.98 -4.01
N ILE A 71 1.71 12.83 -4.19
CA ILE A 71 1.76 14.19 -3.63
C ILE A 71 0.59 15.07 -4.07
N SER A 72 0.02 14.81 -5.24
CA SER A 72 -1.08 15.59 -5.80
C SER A 72 -2.07 14.70 -6.54
N LYS A 73 -3.33 14.75 -6.11
CA LYS A 73 -4.46 14.17 -6.84
C LYS A 73 -5.46 15.27 -7.16
N SER A 74 -5.75 15.48 -8.43
CA SER A 74 -6.74 16.46 -8.88
C SER A 74 -7.94 15.73 -9.47
N VAL A 75 -9.14 16.09 -9.02
CA VAL A 75 -10.39 15.50 -9.52
C VAL A 75 -10.47 15.67 -11.04
N GLY A 76 -10.68 14.56 -11.76
CA GLY A 76 -10.83 14.56 -13.22
C GLY A 76 -9.53 14.63 -14.02
N LYS A 77 -8.36 14.51 -13.38
CA LYS A 77 -7.06 14.36 -14.05
C LYS A 77 -6.37 13.06 -13.62
N ASP A 78 -5.51 12.55 -14.49
CA ASP A 78 -4.61 11.45 -14.12
C ASP A 78 -3.66 11.92 -13.01
N HIS A 79 -3.71 11.25 -11.86
CA HIS A 79 -2.90 11.59 -10.70
C HIS A 79 -1.41 11.34 -10.95
N ALA A 80 -1.04 10.39 -11.83
CA ALA A 80 0.35 10.15 -12.17
C ALA A 80 0.98 11.38 -12.85
N HIS A 81 0.27 12.00 -13.79
CA HIS A 81 0.76 13.18 -14.51
C HIS A 81 0.84 14.41 -13.59
N VAL A 82 -0.24 14.70 -12.85
CA VAL A 82 -0.28 15.87 -11.96
C VAL A 82 0.69 15.71 -10.78
N GLY A 83 0.83 14.48 -10.26
CA GLY A 83 1.78 14.11 -9.24
C GLY A 83 3.23 14.30 -9.72
N ALA A 84 3.54 13.86 -10.94
CA ALA A 84 4.87 14.04 -11.53
C ALA A 84 5.27 15.51 -11.65
N ASP A 85 4.36 16.37 -12.12
CA ASP A 85 4.63 17.80 -12.27
C ASP A 85 4.83 18.52 -10.92
N GLU A 86 4.04 18.15 -9.90
CA GLU A 86 4.20 18.66 -8.54
C GLU A 86 5.49 18.15 -7.89
N ALA A 87 5.84 16.88 -8.14
CA ALA A 87 7.09 16.28 -7.68
C ALA A 87 8.30 17.01 -8.27
N ALA A 88 8.32 17.26 -9.59
CA ALA A 88 9.38 18.01 -10.24
C ALA A 88 9.53 19.42 -9.67
N ARG A 89 8.42 20.15 -9.48
CA ARG A 89 8.44 21.47 -8.82
C ARG A 89 9.01 21.40 -7.40
N THR A 90 8.62 20.39 -6.63
CA THR A 90 9.12 20.17 -5.28
C THR A 90 10.63 19.94 -5.28
N LEU A 91 11.13 19.03 -6.13
CA LEU A 91 12.55 18.68 -6.20
C LEU A 91 13.42 19.84 -6.69
N HIS A 92 12.95 20.64 -7.67
CA HIS A 92 13.66 21.86 -8.10
C HIS A 92 13.77 22.90 -6.99
N ALA A 93 12.78 23.01 -6.09
CA ALA A 93 12.87 23.90 -4.92
C ALA A 93 14.00 23.50 -3.95
N PHE A 94 14.40 22.23 -3.95
CA PHE A 94 15.58 21.73 -3.24
C PHE A 94 16.89 21.83 -4.05
N LYS A 95 16.85 22.41 -5.25
CA LYS A 95 18.00 22.56 -6.16
C LYS A 95 18.66 21.23 -6.52
N LEU A 96 17.87 20.17 -6.66
CA LEU A 96 18.37 18.88 -7.15
C LEU A 96 18.72 18.96 -8.65
N PRO A 97 19.68 18.14 -9.13
CA PRO A 97 20.08 18.11 -10.53
C PRO A 97 18.92 17.77 -11.48
N ASP A 98 18.88 18.44 -12.64
CA ASP A 98 17.79 18.28 -13.61
C ASP A 98 17.66 16.84 -14.15
N ASP A 99 18.77 16.11 -14.31
CA ASP A 99 18.76 14.72 -14.74
C ASP A 99 18.05 13.80 -13.73
N LEU A 100 18.30 14.04 -12.44
CA LEU A 100 17.61 13.34 -11.35
C LEU A 100 16.12 13.70 -11.34
N VAL A 101 15.79 14.99 -11.46
CA VAL A 101 14.39 15.45 -11.47
C VAL A 101 13.62 14.86 -12.65
N GLN A 102 14.21 14.81 -13.84
CA GLN A 102 13.59 14.21 -15.02
C GLN A 102 13.37 12.70 -14.87
N ARG A 103 14.33 11.97 -14.28
CA ARG A 103 14.16 10.55 -13.98
C ARG A 103 13.01 10.32 -12.99
N VAL A 104 12.97 11.07 -11.88
CA VAL A 104 11.89 10.96 -10.88
C VAL A 104 10.54 11.33 -11.49
N HIS A 105 10.48 12.41 -12.28
CA HIS A 105 9.27 12.79 -13.00
C HIS A 105 8.78 11.67 -13.90
N HIS A 106 9.64 11.09 -14.74
CA HIS A 106 9.26 10.00 -15.65
C HIS A 106 8.74 8.77 -14.91
N VAL A 107 9.41 8.39 -13.82
CA VAL A 107 9.00 7.25 -12.96
C VAL A 107 7.59 7.47 -12.41
N ILE A 108 7.30 8.65 -11.86
CA ILE A 108 5.97 8.99 -11.36
C ILE A 108 4.97 9.10 -12.52
N TYR A 109 5.34 9.74 -13.63
CA TYR A 109 4.42 10.01 -14.73
C TYR A 109 3.80 8.72 -15.28
N THR A 110 4.58 7.64 -15.37
CA THR A 110 4.10 6.37 -15.94
C THR A 110 3.54 5.37 -14.92
N HIS A 111 3.63 5.66 -13.61
CA HIS A 111 3.42 4.62 -12.58
C HIS A 111 2.01 4.02 -12.60
N SER A 112 1.01 4.81 -12.98
CA SER A 112 -0.39 4.39 -13.03
C SER A 112 -0.83 4.10 -14.47
N GLY A 113 -0.75 2.84 -14.88
CA GLY A 113 -1.37 2.35 -16.13
C GLY A 113 -0.57 2.54 -17.42
N GLU A 114 0.44 3.41 -17.48
CA GLU A 114 1.26 3.63 -18.68
C GLU A 114 2.57 2.81 -18.70
N ASN A 115 2.91 2.17 -17.59
CA ASN A 115 4.16 1.42 -17.44
C ASN A 115 4.17 0.08 -18.21
N THR A 116 5.27 -0.20 -18.89
CA THR A 116 5.51 -1.41 -19.68
C THR A 116 6.84 -2.06 -19.32
N ARG A 117 7.14 -3.26 -19.86
CA ARG A 117 8.38 -3.98 -19.55
C ARG A 117 9.64 -3.31 -20.13
N GLU A 118 9.44 -2.47 -21.13
CA GLU A 118 10.44 -1.73 -21.89
C GLU A 118 10.87 -0.43 -21.18
N HIS A 119 10.10 0.01 -20.18
CA HIS A 119 10.45 1.16 -19.37
C HIS A 119 11.67 0.86 -18.47
N PRO A 120 12.36 1.91 -18.00
CA PRO A 120 13.44 1.76 -17.03
C PRO A 120 13.00 1.00 -15.77
N VAL A 121 13.97 0.34 -15.13
CA VAL A 121 13.70 -0.53 -13.98
C VAL A 121 13.04 0.22 -12.82
N GLU A 122 13.38 1.50 -12.61
CA GLU A 122 12.79 2.36 -11.59
C GLU A 122 11.28 2.57 -11.81
N ASN A 123 10.86 2.75 -13.06
CA ASN A 123 9.44 2.88 -13.42
C ASN A 123 8.71 1.59 -13.06
N ARG A 124 9.22 0.44 -13.52
CA ARG A 124 8.66 -0.90 -13.26
C ARG A 124 8.51 -1.17 -11.77
N VAL A 125 9.55 -0.88 -10.99
CA VAL A 125 9.57 -1.08 -9.54
C VAL A 125 8.53 -0.21 -8.83
N LEU A 126 8.42 1.09 -9.16
CA LEU A 126 7.41 1.95 -8.52
C LEU A 126 5.99 1.49 -8.88
N GLY A 127 5.72 1.27 -10.18
CA GLY A 127 4.39 0.86 -10.63
C GLY A 127 3.95 -0.48 -10.01
N ASP A 128 4.86 -1.44 -9.91
CA ASP A 128 4.58 -2.71 -9.23
C ASP A 128 4.33 -2.50 -7.74
N ALA A 129 5.15 -1.68 -7.05
CA ALA A 129 4.99 -1.46 -5.60
C ALA A 129 3.63 -0.82 -5.26
N ASP A 130 3.22 0.19 -6.03
CA ASP A 130 1.92 0.87 -5.88
C ASP A 130 0.76 -0.11 -6.11
N LEU A 131 0.81 -0.85 -7.22
CA LEU A 131 -0.21 -1.85 -7.54
C LEU A 131 -0.29 -2.94 -6.46
N ILE A 132 0.85 -3.39 -5.95
CA ILE A 132 0.95 -4.44 -4.94
C ILE A 132 0.34 -4.01 -3.61
N ASP A 133 0.72 -2.86 -3.06
CA ASP A 133 0.22 -2.38 -1.77
C ASP A 133 -1.32 -2.26 -1.76
N ALA A 134 -1.90 -1.81 -2.87
CA ALA A 134 -3.32 -1.56 -2.96
C ALA A 134 -4.18 -2.81 -3.22
N ASN A 135 -3.59 -3.91 -3.73
CA ASN A 135 -4.36 -5.04 -4.29
C ASN A 135 -3.93 -6.44 -3.84
N PHE A 136 -2.75 -6.61 -3.25
CA PHE A 136 -2.24 -7.92 -2.86
C PHE A 136 -1.82 -7.95 -1.39
N GLY A 137 -2.07 -9.08 -0.74
CA GLY A 137 -1.65 -9.31 0.64
C GLY A 137 -2.70 -8.94 1.68
N LEU A 138 -2.28 -9.00 2.93
CA LEU A 138 -3.11 -8.66 4.08
C LEU A 138 -3.38 -7.17 4.20
N VAL A 139 -2.48 -6.31 3.71
CA VAL A 139 -2.77 -4.87 3.55
C VAL A 139 -3.97 -4.67 2.63
N ALA A 140 -4.03 -5.38 1.50
CA ALA A 140 -5.17 -5.29 0.58
C ALA A 140 -6.47 -5.86 1.18
N ALA A 141 -6.39 -6.94 1.96
CA ALA A 141 -7.53 -7.48 2.70
C ALA A 141 -8.06 -6.50 3.76
N TRP A 142 -7.16 -5.89 4.55
CA TRP A 142 -7.50 -4.82 5.50
C TRP A 142 -8.17 -3.64 4.80
N ARG A 143 -7.62 -3.22 3.66
CA ARG A 143 -8.15 -2.13 2.84
C ARG A 143 -9.55 -2.48 2.31
N PHE A 144 -9.76 -3.71 1.84
CA PHE A 144 -11.06 -4.19 1.37
C PHE A 144 -12.13 -4.14 2.48
N ILE A 145 -11.80 -4.65 3.67
CA ILE A 145 -12.71 -4.60 4.85
C ILE A 145 -13.05 -3.14 5.19
N THR A 146 -12.04 -2.28 5.26
CA THR A 146 -12.19 -0.86 5.60
C THR A 146 -13.07 -0.11 4.59
N ILE A 147 -12.83 -0.31 3.28
CA ILE A 147 -13.63 0.31 2.21
C ILE A 147 -15.09 -0.17 2.25
N ARG A 148 -15.33 -1.46 2.48
CA ARG A 148 -16.68 -2.01 2.56
C ARG A 148 -17.44 -1.46 3.77
N ALA A 149 -16.79 -1.39 4.93
CA ALA A 149 -17.36 -0.78 6.13
C ALA A 149 -17.69 0.71 5.92
N GLY A 150 -16.78 1.48 5.31
CA GLY A 150 -17.01 2.89 4.98
C GLY A 150 -18.10 3.15 3.94
N ARG A 151 -18.56 2.11 3.24
CA ARG A 151 -19.72 2.14 2.34
C ARG A 151 -20.98 1.53 2.96
N GLY A 152 -20.98 1.29 4.28
CA GLY A 152 -22.10 0.74 5.03
C GLY A 152 -22.32 -0.77 4.87
N GLY A 153 -21.34 -1.50 4.33
CA GLY A 153 -21.43 -2.96 4.18
C GLY A 153 -21.31 -3.69 5.52
N ALA A 154 -22.16 -4.70 5.74
CA ALA A 154 -22.06 -5.58 6.90
C ALA A 154 -20.78 -6.42 6.84
N VAL A 155 -20.28 -6.86 8.01
CA VAL A 155 -19.04 -7.63 8.10
C VAL A 155 -19.21 -9.00 7.42
N GLU A 156 -20.32 -9.67 7.66
CA GLU A 156 -20.64 -10.98 7.10
C GLU A 156 -20.70 -10.94 5.56
N GLU A 157 -21.37 -9.92 5.01
CA GLU A 157 -21.44 -9.69 3.57
C GLU A 157 -20.07 -9.35 2.98
N THR A 158 -19.24 -8.62 3.73
CA THR A 158 -17.88 -8.29 3.34
C THR A 158 -17.01 -9.53 3.23
N ILE A 159 -17.07 -10.43 4.23
CA ILE A 159 -16.34 -11.69 4.20
C ILE A 159 -16.85 -12.59 3.08
N ALA A 160 -18.17 -12.73 2.91
CA ALA A 160 -18.74 -13.51 1.80
C ALA A 160 -18.30 -12.97 0.43
N GLY A 161 -18.23 -11.65 0.28
CA GLY A 161 -17.79 -10.98 -0.94
C GLY A 161 -16.30 -11.18 -1.30
N MET A 162 -15.48 -11.70 -0.39
CA MET A 162 -14.06 -12.00 -0.69
C MET A 162 -13.91 -13.06 -1.79
N ASN A 163 -14.85 -14.01 -1.88
CA ASN A 163 -14.83 -15.08 -2.90
C ASN A 163 -14.91 -14.53 -4.34
N GLU A 164 -15.66 -13.44 -4.54
CA GLU A 164 -15.73 -12.76 -5.85
C GLU A 164 -14.62 -11.73 -6.05
N TRP A 165 -14.05 -11.23 -4.95
CA TRP A 165 -13.01 -10.21 -4.97
C TRP A 165 -11.64 -10.81 -5.32
N LEU A 166 -11.29 -11.97 -4.75
CA LEU A 166 -9.97 -12.58 -4.91
C LEU A 166 -9.59 -12.86 -6.38
N PRO A 167 -10.44 -13.50 -7.23
CA PRO A 167 -10.07 -13.75 -8.62
C PRO A 167 -9.79 -12.47 -9.40
N LYS A 168 -10.54 -11.39 -9.13
CA LYS A 168 -10.33 -10.08 -9.73
C LYS A 168 -9.00 -9.44 -9.32
N LYS A 169 -8.48 -9.78 -8.12
CA LYS A 169 -7.14 -9.35 -7.70
C LYS A 169 -6.07 -10.17 -8.43
N ASP A 170 -6.26 -11.47 -8.57
CA ASP A 170 -5.31 -12.35 -9.25
C ASP A 170 -5.09 -11.94 -10.73
N GLU A 171 -6.15 -11.49 -11.42
CA GLU A 171 -6.05 -10.95 -12.79
C GLU A 171 -5.06 -9.78 -12.91
N LEU A 172 -4.92 -8.96 -11.86
CA LEU A 172 -4.02 -7.80 -11.85
C LEU A 172 -2.54 -8.21 -11.86
N MET A 173 -2.20 -9.47 -11.57
CA MET A 173 -0.80 -9.94 -11.65
C MET A 173 -0.23 -9.80 -13.06
N SER A 174 -1.08 -9.83 -14.08
CA SER A 174 -0.68 -9.59 -15.48
C SER A 174 -0.20 -8.15 -15.74
N LEU A 175 -0.50 -7.22 -14.82
CA LEU A 175 -0.09 -5.81 -14.90
C LEU A 175 1.29 -5.55 -14.29
N LEU A 176 1.91 -6.55 -13.64
CA LEU A 176 3.24 -6.42 -13.07
C LEU A 176 4.33 -6.41 -14.16
N ARG A 177 5.40 -5.66 -13.92
CA ARG A 177 6.43 -5.32 -14.91
C ARG A 177 7.84 -5.74 -14.51
N SER A 178 8.09 -6.04 -13.24
CA SER A 178 9.36 -6.54 -12.70
C SER A 178 9.26 -7.99 -12.23
N ASP A 179 10.39 -8.71 -12.23
CA ASP A 179 10.41 -10.10 -11.77
C ASP A 179 10.26 -10.16 -10.24
N ALA A 180 10.87 -9.21 -9.53
CA ALA A 180 10.70 -9.02 -8.08
C ALA A 180 9.24 -8.71 -7.73
N GLY A 181 8.58 -7.81 -8.47
CA GLY A 181 7.16 -7.49 -8.28
C GLY A 181 6.25 -8.70 -8.46
N VAL A 182 6.50 -9.51 -9.50
CA VAL A 182 5.76 -10.78 -9.70
C VAL A 182 5.98 -11.75 -8.54
N ALA A 183 7.21 -11.88 -8.03
CA ALA A 183 7.52 -12.76 -6.90
C ALA A 183 6.81 -12.31 -5.60
N VAL A 184 6.92 -11.03 -5.27
CA VAL A 184 6.24 -10.40 -4.11
C VAL A 184 4.73 -10.58 -4.21
N ALA A 185 4.14 -10.24 -5.36
CA ALA A 185 2.68 -10.34 -5.56
C ALA A 185 2.17 -11.78 -5.44
N ARG A 186 2.94 -12.77 -5.92
CA ARG A 186 2.62 -14.21 -5.74
C ARG A 186 2.60 -14.59 -4.27
N GLU A 187 3.62 -14.16 -3.53
CA GLU A 187 3.73 -14.46 -2.10
C GLU A 187 2.58 -13.82 -1.31
N ARG A 188 2.32 -12.53 -1.55
CA ARG A 188 1.22 -11.77 -0.94
C ARG A 188 -0.15 -12.33 -1.34
N SER A 189 -0.37 -12.69 -2.61
CA SER A 189 -1.62 -13.33 -3.04
C SER A 189 -1.84 -14.66 -2.32
N THR A 190 -0.81 -15.50 -2.22
CA THR A 190 -0.91 -16.79 -1.51
C THR A 190 -1.29 -16.59 -0.03
N ALA A 191 -0.68 -15.62 0.65
CA ALA A 191 -1.03 -15.29 2.03
C ALA A 191 -2.46 -14.72 2.15
N MET A 192 -2.85 -13.84 1.23
CA MET A 192 -4.17 -13.23 1.15
C MET A 192 -5.28 -14.28 0.96
N HIS A 193 -5.11 -15.22 0.03
CA HIS A 193 -6.05 -16.33 -0.19
C HIS A 193 -6.20 -17.19 1.06
N ARG A 194 -5.09 -17.61 1.69
CA ARG A 194 -5.15 -18.38 2.95
C ARG A 194 -5.92 -17.63 4.03
N PHE A 195 -5.61 -16.34 4.21
CA PHE A 195 -6.29 -15.52 5.21
C PHE A 195 -7.80 -15.39 4.94
N CYS A 196 -8.19 -15.14 3.68
CA CYS A 196 -9.59 -15.03 3.31
C CYS A 196 -10.35 -16.36 3.50
N THR A 197 -9.72 -17.50 3.20
CA THR A 197 -10.29 -18.82 3.50
C THR A 197 -10.48 -19.01 5.00
N SER A 198 -9.48 -18.69 5.81
CA SER A 198 -9.60 -18.76 7.28
C SER A 198 -10.72 -17.86 7.82
N LEU A 199 -10.92 -16.66 7.24
CA LEU A 199 -12.05 -15.79 7.58
C LEU A 199 -13.38 -16.42 7.18
N ALA A 200 -13.51 -16.94 5.96
CA ALA A 200 -14.74 -17.60 5.52
C ALA A 200 -15.11 -18.77 6.43
N ASP A 201 -14.14 -19.61 6.79
CA ASP A 201 -14.34 -20.72 7.72
C ASP A 201 -14.75 -20.22 9.11
N ALA A 202 -14.09 -19.18 9.63
CA ALA A 202 -14.45 -18.59 10.91
C ALA A 202 -15.89 -18.08 10.94
N PHE A 203 -16.33 -17.40 9.87
CA PHE A 203 -17.67 -16.85 9.75
C PHE A 203 -18.76 -17.90 9.47
N ALA A 204 -18.39 -19.07 8.93
CA ALA A 204 -19.30 -20.20 8.79
C ALA A 204 -19.58 -20.96 10.11
N LEU A 205 -18.69 -20.83 11.11
CA LEU A 205 -18.85 -21.48 12.42
C LEU A 205 -19.78 -20.70 13.36
N PRO A 206 -20.44 -21.37 14.33
CA PRO A 206 -21.19 -20.71 15.40
C PRO A 206 -20.35 -19.66 16.16
N GLU A 207 -20.99 -18.64 16.73
CA GLU A 207 -20.33 -17.47 17.34
C GLU A 207 -19.41 -17.82 18.52
N GLU A 208 -19.69 -18.92 19.22
CA GLU A 208 -18.90 -19.41 20.35
C GLU A 208 -17.55 -20.02 19.91
N ARG A 209 -17.35 -20.28 18.61
CA ARG A 209 -16.11 -20.83 18.04
C ARG A 209 -15.40 -19.80 17.16
N ASN A 210 -14.08 -19.72 17.31
CA ASN A 210 -13.19 -18.84 16.53
C ASN A 210 -13.55 -17.34 16.59
N ASN A 211 -14.01 -16.89 17.77
CA ASN A 211 -14.44 -15.51 18.02
C ASN A 211 -13.30 -14.48 17.82
N GLY A 212 -12.03 -14.89 17.91
CA GLY A 212 -10.87 -14.01 17.68
C GLY A 212 -10.87 -13.37 16.28
N MET A 213 -11.04 -14.16 15.23
CA MET A 213 -11.06 -13.65 13.84
C MET A 213 -12.23 -12.71 13.61
N LYS A 214 -13.42 -13.07 14.10
CA LYS A 214 -14.63 -12.24 14.01
C LYS A 214 -14.43 -10.89 14.71
N LYS A 215 -13.89 -10.89 15.93
CA LYS A 215 -13.57 -9.67 16.70
C LYS A 215 -12.54 -8.80 15.99
N MET A 216 -11.50 -9.39 15.40
CA MET A 216 -10.48 -8.65 14.66
C MET A 216 -11.07 -7.95 13.43
N VAL A 217 -11.89 -8.65 12.64
CA VAL A 217 -12.54 -8.05 11.46
C VAL A 217 -13.54 -6.98 11.88
N ALA A 218 -14.36 -7.24 12.92
CA ALA A 218 -15.30 -6.26 13.45
C ALA A 218 -14.58 -5.01 13.97
N TYR A 219 -13.44 -5.17 14.64
CA TYR A 219 -12.60 -4.06 15.07
C TYR A 219 -12.07 -3.25 13.88
N ILE A 220 -11.53 -3.90 12.84
CA ILE A 220 -11.06 -3.22 11.63
C ILE A 220 -12.20 -2.42 10.99
N ALA A 221 -13.35 -3.06 10.79
CA ALA A 221 -14.53 -2.46 10.18
C ALA A 221 -15.06 -1.27 10.99
N ALA A 222 -15.09 -1.35 12.33
CA ALA A 222 -15.59 -0.28 13.20
C ALA A 222 -14.74 1.00 13.17
N GLN A 223 -13.49 0.93 12.72
CA GLN A 223 -12.57 2.08 12.68
C GLN A 223 -12.52 2.77 11.30
N TYR A 224 -13.44 2.43 10.38
CA TYR A 224 -13.34 2.85 8.98
C TYR A 224 -13.15 4.37 8.79
N GLU A 225 -13.80 5.22 9.58
CA GLU A 225 -13.81 6.68 9.38
C GLU A 225 -12.41 7.29 9.28
N ARG A 226 -11.46 6.78 10.07
CA ARG A 226 -10.06 7.23 10.14
C ARG A 226 -9.09 6.06 10.29
N ALA A 227 -9.34 4.97 9.57
CA ALA A 227 -8.55 3.76 9.71
C ALA A 227 -7.06 4.04 9.43
N SER A 228 -6.21 3.67 10.36
CA SER A 228 -4.75 3.72 10.26
C SER A 228 -4.22 2.37 10.66
N LEU A 229 -3.54 1.71 9.74
CA LEU A 229 -3.06 0.36 9.97
C LEU A 229 -2.02 0.37 11.10
N SER A 230 -1.16 1.40 11.13
CA SER A 230 -0.16 1.58 12.19
C SER A 230 -0.79 1.76 13.57
N ALA A 231 -1.89 2.52 13.66
CA ALA A 231 -2.62 2.73 14.92
C ALA A 231 -3.43 1.51 15.35
N GLN A 232 -3.93 0.72 14.40
CA GLN A 232 -4.73 -0.48 14.65
C GLN A 232 -3.88 -1.70 15.03
N MET A 233 -2.62 -1.75 14.58
CA MET A 233 -1.78 -2.95 14.71
C MET A 233 -1.64 -3.47 16.16
N PRO A 234 -1.43 -2.62 17.19
CA PRO A 234 -1.34 -3.10 18.58
C PRO A 234 -2.59 -3.87 19.04
N GLU A 235 -3.78 -3.38 18.68
CA GLU A 235 -5.04 -4.02 19.07
C GLU A 235 -5.33 -5.26 18.21
N ILE A 236 -5.03 -5.23 16.90
CA ILE A 236 -5.11 -6.40 16.03
C ILE A 236 -4.23 -7.54 16.58
N ARG A 237 -3.00 -7.23 16.99
CA ARG A 237 -2.08 -8.19 17.61
C ARG A 237 -2.62 -8.74 18.93
N ARG A 238 -3.12 -7.87 19.82
CA ARG A 238 -3.74 -8.29 21.08
C ARG A 238 -4.92 -9.25 20.84
N LEU A 239 -5.76 -8.96 19.86
CA LEU A 239 -6.89 -9.82 19.48
C LEU A 239 -6.43 -11.17 18.95
N ALA A 240 -5.38 -11.21 18.12
CA ALA A 240 -4.78 -12.45 17.63
C ALA A 240 -4.18 -13.31 18.74
N GLU A 241 -3.45 -12.71 19.69
CA GLU A 241 -2.87 -13.40 20.84
C GLU A 241 -3.95 -13.97 21.77
N SER A 242 -5.01 -13.19 22.04
CA SER A 242 -6.12 -13.64 22.88
C SER A 242 -7.02 -14.69 22.21
N GLY A 243 -7.02 -14.75 20.88
CA GLY A 243 -7.82 -15.69 20.09
C GLY A 243 -7.27 -17.12 20.08
N GLY A 244 -6.00 -17.32 20.47
CA GLY A 244 -5.38 -18.64 20.65
C GLY A 244 -5.13 -19.45 19.36
N GLY A 245 -5.39 -18.90 18.17
CA GLY A 245 -5.19 -19.57 16.89
C GLY A 245 -3.86 -19.19 16.22
N SER A 246 -3.06 -20.19 15.82
CA SER A 246 -1.79 -19.99 15.10
C SER A 246 -1.94 -19.12 13.84
N ASP A 247 -3.09 -19.24 13.16
CA ASP A 247 -3.35 -18.59 11.88
C ASP A 247 -3.53 -17.09 12.03
N MET A 248 -4.13 -16.63 13.15
CA MET A 248 -4.28 -15.20 13.42
C MET A 248 -2.94 -14.53 13.72
N LEU A 249 -2.08 -15.19 14.49
CA LEU A 249 -0.75 -14.66 14.79
C LEU A 249 0.13 -14.64 13.53
N ALA A 250 0.03 -15.68 12.70
CA ALA A 250 0.70 -15.71 11.40
C ALA A 250 0.21 -14.58 10.48
N ALA A 251 -1.10 -14.31 10.45
CA ALA A 251 -1.66 -13.18 9.71
C ALA A 251 -1.17 -11.83 10.25
N CYS A 252 -1.09 -11.65 11.58
CA CYS A 252 -0.54 -10.42 12.16
C CYS A 252 0.92 -10.19 11.80
N ASN A 253 1.76 -11.22 11.95
CA ASN A 253 3.18 -11.13 11.59
C ASN A 253 3.35 -10.81 10.10
N ARG A 254 2.56 -11.45 9.24
CA ARG A 254 2.57 -11.17 7.80
C ARG A 254 2.13 -9.74 7.49
N LEU A 255 1.10 -9.23 8.15
CA LEU A 255 0.61 -7.86 7.96
C LEU A 255 1.69 -6.85 8.34
N GLU A 256 2.43 -7.07 9.44
CA GLU A 256 3.56 -6.24 9.84
C GLU A 256 4.73 -6.29 8.83
N GLU A 257 5.04 -7.46 8.27
CA GLU A 257 6.06 -7.61 7.21
C GLU A 257 5.69 -6.81 5.96
N GLU A 258 4.40 -6.85 5.57
CA GLU A 258 3.87 -6.10 4.44
C GLU A 258 3.85 -4.59 4.70
N MET A 259 3.52 -4.16 5.93
CA MET A 259 3.61 -2.76 6.38
C MET A 259 5.06 -2.25 6.36
N ALA A 260 6.02 -3.10 6.73
CA ALA A 260 7.43 -2.78 6.68
C ALA A 260 7.98 -2.75 5.24
N GLY A 261 7.22 -3.24 4.25
CA GLY A 261 7.63 -3.32 2.84
C GLY A 261 8.74 -4.33 2.59
N THR A 262 8.85 -5.36 3.43
CA THR A 262 9.96 -6.34 3.37
C THR A 262 9.66 -7.56 2.48
N ARG A 263 8.37 -7.85 2.22
CA ARG A 263 7.86 -8.95 1.38
C ARG A 263 6.48 -8.61 0.83
#